data_AF-A0A1R4EDS6-F1
#
_entry.id   AF-A0A1R4EDS6-F1
#
_cell.length_a   1.000
_cell.length_b   1.000
_cell.length_c   1.000
_cell.angle_alpha   90.00
_cell.angle_beta   90.00
_cell.angle_gamma   90.00
#
_symmetry.space_group_name_H-M   'P 1'
#
loop_
_entity.id
_entity.type
_entity.pdbx_description
1 polymer ?
#
loop_
_entity_poly.entity_id
_entity_poly.type
_entity_poly.pdbx_seq_one_letter_code
_entity_poly.pdbx_strand_id
1 'polypeptide(L)'
;MVKNRKLAKAINDVGWGQFVTLLTYKASWYGKNVLKVNRFFASSKICSHCHHKLESLPLSVRHWVCPSCQTQHDSDINTSNNIRQQALADVAGLATV
;
A
#
# COMPACT_ATOMS: atom_id res chain seq x y z
N MET A 1 -7.83 18.72 4.51
CA MET A 1 -7.88 19.51 3.27
C MET A 1 -6.77 19.04 2.33
N VAL A 2 -7.09 18.61 1.10
CA VAL A 2 -6.09 18.18 0.12
C VAL A 2 -5.30 19.40 -0.36
N LYS A 3 -3.98 19.38 -0.18
CA LYS A 3 -3.13 20.57 -0.42
C LYS A 3 -2.81 20.82 -1.90
N ASN A 4 -2.72 19.76 -2.71
CA ASN A 4 -2.39 19.88 -4.13
C ASN A 4 -3.63 20.18 -4.96
N ARG A 5 -3.79 21.44 -5.39
CA ARG A 5 -4.94 21.89 -6.20
C ARG A 5 -5.10 21.13 -7.52
N LYS A 6 -4.00 20.71 -8.16
CA LYS A 6 -4.03 19.96 -9.43
C LYS A 6 -4.59 18.54 -9.26
N LEU A 7 -4.34 17.92 -8.11
CA LEU A 7 -4.79 16.56 -7.81
C LEU A 7 -6.06 16.50 -6.95
N ALA A 8 -6.48 17.63 -6.37
CA ALA A 8 -7.58 17.66 -5.41
C ALA A 8 -8.88 17.10 -5.99
N LYS A 9 -9.24 17.47 -7.23
CA LYS A 9 -10.45 16.94 -7.88
C LYS A 9 -10.36 15.43 -8.06
N ALA A 10 -9.30 14.93 -8.70
CA ALA A 10 -9.10 13.51 -8.94
C ALA A 10 -9.09 12.68 -7.64
N ILE A 11 -8.47 13.19 -6.57
CA ILE A 11 -8.46 12.51 -5.27
C ILE A 11 -9.86 12.43 -4.66
N ASN A 12 -10.65 13.50 -4.75
CA ASN A 12 -12.01 13.51 -4.22
C ASN A 12 -12.96 12.62 -5.04
N ASP A 13 -12.83 12.64 -6.37
CA ASP A 13 -13.68 11.87 -7.28
C ASP A 13 -13.54 10.35 -7.05
N VAL A 14 -12.40 9.86 -6.52
CA VAL A 14 -12.21 8.43 -6.19
C VAL A 14 -12.92 8.00 -4.90
N GLY A 15 -13.20 8.91 -3.97
CA GLY A 15 -14.04 8.59 -2.80
C GLY A 15 -13.45 7.55 -1.82
N TRP A 16 -12.13 7.54 -1.60
CA TRP A 16 -11.45 6.56 -0.74
C TRP A 16 -12.06 6.36 0.65
N GLY A 17 -12.53 7.45 1.28
CA GLY A 17 -13.20 7.36 2.58
C GLY A 17 -14.50 6.55 2.52
N GLN A 18 -15.34 6.82 1.51
CA GLN A 18 -16.57 6.07 1.28
C GLN A 18 -16.29 4.61 0.94
N PHE A 19 -15.28 4.34 0.12
CA PHE A 19 -14.84 2.98 -0.19
C PHE A 19 -14.51 2.19 1.08
N VAL A 20 -13.69 2.75 1.97
CA VAL A 20 -13.32 2.10 3.25
C VAL A 20 -14.55 1.90 4.14
N THR A 21 -15.46 2.87 4.22
CA THR A 21 -16.71 2.74 4.98
C THR A 21 -17.54 1.56 4.49
N LEU A 22 -17.81 1.49 3.18
CA LEU A 22 -18.61 0.43 2.58
C LEU A 22 -17.94 -0.94 2.72
N LEU A 23 -16.61 -1.01 2.54
CA LEU A 23 -15.84 -2.24 2.70
C LEU A 23 -15.91 -2.74 4.16
N THR A 24 -15.72 -1.86 5.14
CA THR A 24 -15.74 -2.21 6.57
C THR A 24 -17.13 -2.72 6.98
N TYR A 25 -18.17 -2.03 6.54
CA TYR A 25 -19.55 -2.42 6.80
C TYR A 25 -19.89 -3.80 6.21
N LYS A 26 -19.59 -4.02 4.92
CA LYS A 26 -19.83 -5.33 4.29
C LYS A 26 -18.96 -6.43 4.89
N ALA A 27 -17.70 -6.15 5.24
CA ALA A 27 -16.84 -7.13 5.88
C ALA A 27 -17.41 -7.59 7.23
N SER A 28 -17.88 -6.64 8.05
CA SER A 28 -18.56 -6.93 9.33
C SER A 28 -19.76 -7.85 9.15
N TRP A 29 -20.61 -7.59 8.14
CA TRP A 29 -21.77 -8.44 7.82
C TRP A 29 -21.41 -9.91 7.56
N TYR A 30 -20.23 -10.17 6.99
CA TYR A 30 -19.77 -11.53 6.68
C TYR A 30 -18.77 -12.07 7.71
N GLY A 31 -18.63 -11.43 8.87
CA GLY A 31 -17.66 -11.84 9.90
C GLY A 31 -16.20 -11.78 9.44
N LYS A 32 -15.87 -10.83 8.55
CA LYS A 32 -14.52 -10.61 8.02
C LYS A 32 -13.86 -9.40 8.67
N ASN A 33 -12.54 -9.45 8.80
CA ASN A 33 -11.73 -8.37 9.33
C ASN A 33 -11.19 -7.47 8.20
N VAL A 34 -11.15 -6.16 8.45
CA VAL A 34 -10.46 -5.18 7.59
C VAL A 34 -9.26 -4.63 8.35
N LEU A 35 -8.07 -5.02 7.91
CA LEU A 35 -6.82 -4.55 8.49
C LEU A 35 -6.34 -3.30 7.76
N LYS A 36 -5.85 -2.31 8.50
CA LYS A 36 -5.32 -1.05 7.96
C LYS A 36 -3.85 -0.93 8.35
N VAL A 37 -3.02 -0.58 7.39
CA VAL A 37 -1.60 -0.28 7.60
C VAL A 37 -1.38 1.22 7.81
N ASN A 38 -0.24 1.59 8.38
CA ASN A 38 0.14 2.99 8.54
C ASN A 38 0.21 3.70 7.17
N ARG A 39 -0.38 4.89 7.07
CA ARG A 39 -0.41 5.70 5.84
C ARG A 39 0.97 6.08 5.28
N PHE A 40 2.01 6.08 6.13
CA PHE A 40 3.38 6.47 5.78
C PHE A 40 4.31 5.27 5.57
N PHE A 41 3.79 4.04 5.67
CA PHE A 41 4.55 2.84 5.32
C PHE A 41 4.96 2.90 3.85
N ALA A 42 6.23 2.64 3.56
CA ALA A 42 6.82 2.81 2.23
C ALA A 42 6.52 1.63 1.29
N SER A 43 5.28 1.18 1.24
CA SER A 43 4.84 -0.05 0.56
C SER A 43 5.21 -0.13 -0.92
N SER A 44 5.28 1.00 -1.63
CA SER A 44 5.66 1.02 -3.05
C SER A 44 7.16 1.04 -3.31
N LYS A 45 7.98 1.40 -2.30
CA LYS A 45 9.43 1.54 -2.43
C LYS A 45 10.22 0.37 -1.83
N ILE A 46 9.55 -0.53 -1.13
CA ILE A 46 10.17 -1.71 -0.52
C ILE A 46 10.06 -2.87 -1.51
N CYS A 47 11.13 -3.62 -1.71
CA CYS A 47 11.10 -4.89 -2.42
C CYS A 47 10.38 -5.94 -1.57
N SER A 48 9.26 -6.47 -2.03
CA SER A 48 8.49 -7.52 -1.32
C SER A 48 9.22 -8.87 -1.21
N HIS A 49 10.34 -9.04 -1.92
CA HIS A 49 11.16 -10.24 -1.87
C HIS A 49 12.30 -10.14 -0.84
N CYS A 50 13.10 -9.07 -0.89
CA CYS A 50 14.31 -8.91 -0.04
C CYS A 50 14.25 -7.75 0.95
N HIS A 51 13.15 -6.99 0.99
CA HIS A 51 12.93 -5.83 1.86
C HIS A 51 13.87 -4.64 1.63
N HIS A 52 14.68 -4.65 0.57
CA HIS A 52 15.46 -3.48 0.17
C HIS A 52 14.53 -2.29 -0.15
N LYS A 53 14.78 -1.15 0.50
CA LYS A 53 14.02 0.08 0.32
C LYS A 53 14.73 0.99 -0.68
N LEU A 54 14.05 1.30 -1.78
CA LEU A 54 14.49 2.30 -2.75
C LEU A 54 14.42 3.71 -2.17
N GLU A 55 15.40 4.54 -2.50
CA GLU A 55 15.38 5.97 -2.16
C GLU A 55 14.25 6.70 -2.92
N SER A 56 14.15 6.44 -4.22
CA SER A 56 13.17 7.06 -5.10
C SER A 56 12.57 6.03 -6.07
N LEU A 57 11.26 6.15 -6.29
CA LEU A 57 10.54 5.42 -7.31
C LEU A 57 9.46 6.36 -7.87
N PRO A 58 9.59 6.85 -9.12
CA PRO A 58 8.59 7.73 -9.71
C PRO A 58 7.25 7.02 -9.91
N LEU A 59 6.14 7.76 -9.75
CA LEU A 59 4.78 7.22 -9.88
C LEU A 59 4.47 6.62 -11.27
N SER A 60 5.18 7.05 -12.31
CA SER A 60 5.03 6.53 -13.67
C SER A 60 5.68 5.15 -13.89
N VAL A 61 6.54 4.69 -12.96
CA VAL A 61 7.25 3.42 -13.11
C VAL A 61 6.36 2.27 -12.67
N ARG A 62 5.92 1.48 -13.66
CA ARG A 62 5.06 0.31 -13.47
C ARG A 62 5.84 -1.00 -13.30
N HIS A 63 7.03 -1.07 -13.89
CA HIS A 63 7.92 -2.21 -13.79
C HIS A 63 9.31 -1.75 -13.40
N TRP A 64 9.94 -2.46 -12.46
CA TRP A 64 11.30 -2.16 -12.01
C TRP A 64 12.00 -3.42 -11.53
N VAL A 65 13.34 -3.40 -11.52
CA VAL A 65 14.17 -4.49 -11.02
C VAL A 65 14.79 -4.07 -9.71
N CYS A 66 14.68 -4.91 -8.68
CA CYS A 66 15.29 -4.61 -7.40
C CYS A 66 16.82 -4.60 -7.50
N PRO A 67 17.51 -3.51 -7.14
CA PRO A 67 18.97 -3.43 -7.27
C PRO A 67 19.70 -4.36 -6.30
N SER A 68 19.04 -4.80 -5.21
CA SER A 68 19.63 -5.67 -4.19
C SER A 68 19.51 -7.17 -4.49
N CYS A 69 18.43 -7.60 -5.15
CA CYS A 69 18.13 -9.03 -5.33
C CYS A 69 17.74 -9.41 -6.76
N GLN A 70 17.72 -8.45 -7.68
CA GLN A 70 17.39 -8.61 -9.09
C GLN A 70 15.99 -9.16 -9.39
N THR A 71 15.09 -9.20 -8.39
CA THR A 71 13.69 -9.55 -8.62
C THR A 71 13.02 -8.49 -9.49
N GLN A 72 12.32 -8.94 -10.54
CA GLN A 72 11.49 -8.07 -11.38
C GLN A 72 10.13 -7.87 -10.71
N HIS A 73 9.69 -6.62 -10.63
CA HIS A 73 8.43 -6.25 -9.99
C HIS A 73 7.49 -5.57 -10.98
N ASP A 74 6.22 -5.97 -10.94
CA ASP A 74 5.11 -5.03 -11.18
C ASP A 74 4.88 -4.23 -9.90
N SER A 75 4.80 -2.90 -10.01
CA SER A 75 4.70 -1.98 -8.88
C SER A 75 3.44 -2.21 -8.04
N ASP A 76 2.31 -2.54 -8.65
CA ASP A 76 1.04 -2.74 -7.93
C ASP A 76 1.04 -4.08 -7.20
N ILE A 77 1.53 -5.14 -7.85
CA ILE A 77 1.70 -6.47 -7.22
C ILE A 77 2.65 -6.36 -6.03
N ASN A 78 3.81 -5.74 -6.22
CA ASN A 78 4.79 -5.53 -5.15
C ASN A 78 4.18 -4.75 -3.97
N THR A 79 3.48 -3.65 -4.25
CA THR A 79 2.81 -2.83 -3.23
C THR A 79 1.76 -3.64 -2.48
N SER A 80 0.97 -4.46 -3.18
CA SER A 80 -0.05 -5.32 -2.56
C SER A 80 0.54 -6.36 -1.60
N ASN A 81 1.66 -6.98 -1.98
CA ASN A 81 2.38 -7.95 -1.15
C ASN A 81 2.93 -7.29 0.12
N ASN A 82 3.54 -6.11 -0.01
CA ASN A 82 4.05 -5.36 1.14
C ASN A 82 2.92 -4.94 2.10
N ILE A 83 1.79 -4.44 1.58
CA ILE A 83 0.64 -4.07 2.42
C ILE A 83 0.12 -5.29 3.18
N ARG A 84 0.01 -6.45 2.51
CA ARG A 84 -0.43 -7.69 3.15
C ARG A 84 0.53 -8.13 4.26
N GLN A 85 1.83 -8.15 3.98
CA GLN A 85 2.85 -8.54 4.96
C GLN A 85 2.82 -7.59 6.17
N GLN A 86 2.80 -6.28 5.94
CA GLN A 86 2.74 -5.29 7.03
C GLN A 86 1.47 -5.44 7.86
N ALA A 87 0.30 -5.61 7.24
CA ALA A 87 -0.96 -5.76 7.97
C ALA A 87 -0.96 -6.99 8.88
N LEU A 88 -0.39 -8.12 8.42
CA LEU A 88 -0.27 -9.33 9.22
C LEU A 88 0.76 -9.17 10.35
N ALA A 89 1.88 -8.50 10.06
CA ALA A 89 2.92 -8.19 11.03
C ALA A 89 2.40 -7.28 12.16
N ASP A 90 1.65 -6.22 11.81
CA ASP A 90 1.01 -5.29 12.74
C ASP A 90 0.06 -6.03 13.70
N VAL A 91 -0.79 -6.93 13.18
CA VAL A 91 -1.74 -7.72 14.00
C VAL A 91 -1.03 -8.75 14.88
N ALA A 92 0.10 -9.30 14.42
CA ALA A 92 0.90 -10.24 15.19
C ALA A 92 1.78 -9.56 16.27
N GLY A 93 1.80 -8.22 16.34
CA GLY A 93 2.70 -7.48 17.23
C GLY A 93 4.18 -7.56 16.82
N LEU A 94 4.45 -7.99 15.58
CA LEU A 94 5.77 -8.14 15.02
C LEU A 94 6.06 -6.94 14.11
N ALA A 95 6.23 -5.75 14.69
CA ALA A 95 6.49 -4.57 13.87
C ALA A 95 7.84 -4.71 13.14
N THR A 96 7.83 -5.08 11.86
CA THR A 96 8.99 -5.04 10.98
C THR A 96 8.97 -3.75 10.16
N VAL A 97 10.05 -2.96 10.33
CA VAL A 97 10.57 -1.82 9.54
C VAL A 97 9.60 -1.03 8.65
#